data_AF-A0A146LQ50-F1
#
_entry.id   AF-A0A146LQ50-F1
#
_cell.length_a   1.000
_cell.length_b   1.000
_cell.length_c   1.000
_cell.angle_alpha   90.00
_cell.angle_beta   90.00
_cell.angle_gamma   90.00
#
_symmetry.space_group_name_H-M   'P 1'
#
loop_
_entity.id
_entity.type
_entity.pdbx_description
1 polymer ?
#
loop_
_entity_poly.entity_id
_entity_poly.type
_entity_poly.pdbx_seq_one_letter_code
_entity_poly.pdbx_strand_id
1 'polypeptide(L)'
;MKGTGFPTEVKDLTKRIRTVLMATAQMKELHHEPEVLTDLQHSLANSYASTPELRLTWLETMTRNHANLSNFSEAACCQLHIAALMAQYLKLKGDQDWGAEAFSPISANIAQDETSLKLDSGRTHADSRIAGVQDVQYTEDGLVEQMEVCADYLEKAERYECLYYLYNLILPIYQRKRDFAAMSRAYHTLSEANSKITQVQGKRLLGRFYRIVFFGQGFFEKDSGIEFIYKEPKVTSLSEISERLLNQYTNKFGNGMVKIIMDSVPVDENDLDPKVAHIQVTHVTPYWDKSEAHLRVTEFEQNHNISTFMFETPFTKDGKPRGTPSEQYKRRTVLTTDYAFPYVKKRLKVISRVESDLAPIEVALDEMRQRVCELEEVVFTKPPDVKKLQLKLQGSVAVQVNAGPLAYASAFLDPALSPQFPDDKVEELKDVFREFVRVCYAALQLNSRLVRSDQAEYQMALRQNLHKMAQELSHMFSETLWPDSELGSFKRNSQALFSAISGASSNSSSA
;
A
#
# COMPACT_ATOMS: atom_id res chain seq x y z
N MET A 1 40.69 42.41 12.94
CA MET A 1 40.37 41.33 11.99
C MET A 1 39.23 40.52 12.60
N LYS A 2 37.98 40.83 12.22
CA LYS A 2 36.78 40.12 12.71
C LYS A 2 36.69 38.77 12.00
N GLY A 3 36.31 37.74 12.77
CA GLY A 3 36.43 36.31 12.43
C GLY A 3 35.88 35.93 11.06
N THR A 4 36.74 35.35 10.25
CA THR A 4 36.35 34.58 9.07
C THR A 4 35.77 33.25 9.55
N GLY A 5 34.61 32.82 9.03
CA GLY A 5 33.99 31.54 9.35
C GLY A 5 34.81 30.30 8.93
N PHE A 6 35.96 30.54 8.29
CA PHE A 6 36.84 29.54 7.70
C PHE A 6 37.23 28.39 8.64
N PRO A 7 37.61 28.60 9.92
CA PRO A 7 37.90 27.47 10.82
C PRO A 7 36.69 26.57 11.09
N THR A 8 35.48 27.16 11.12
CA THR A 8 34.22 26.42 11.29
C THR A 8 33.87 25.65 10.02
N GLU A 9 34.01 26.29 8.85
CA GLU A 9 33.80 25.66 7.54
C GLU A 9 34.75 24.47 7.29
N VAL A 10 36.04 24.61 7.65
CA VAL A 10 37.02 23.52 7.55
C VAL A 10 36.67 22.37 8.50
N LYS A 11 36.20 22.67 9.70
CA LYS A 11 35.75 21.65 10.68
C LYS A 11 34.51 20.92 10.18
N ASP A 12 33.56 21.63 9.60
CA ASP A 12 32.34 21.05 9.02
C ASP A 12 32.66 20.21 7.79
N LEU A 13 33.54 20.68 6.90
CA LEU A 13 34.01 19.90 5.76
C LEU A 13 34.72 18.62 6.21
N THR A 14 35.62 18.71 7.19
CA THR A 14 36.32 17.54 7.75
C THR A 14 35.34 16.53 8.36
N LYS A 15 34.29 17.02 9.06
CA LYS A 15 33.22 16.16 9.59
C LYS A 15 32.46 15.46 8.46
N ARG A 16 32.08 16.18 7.40
CA ARG A 16 31.41 15.61 6.21
C ARG A 16 32.26 14.55 5.51
N ILE A 17 33.55 14.84 5.28
CA ILE A 17 34.49 13.88 4.66
C ILE A 17 34.63 12.62 5.53
N ARG A 18 34.79 12.79 6.85
CA ARG A 18 34.87 11.64 7.76
C ARG A 18 33.59 10.81 7.76
N THR A 19 32.43 11.45 7.71
CA THR A 19 31.14 10.78 7.57
C THR A 19 31.07 9.97 6.28
N VAL A 20 31.50 10.52 5.14
CA VAL A 20 31.53 9.78 3.87
C VAL A 20 32.49 8.61 3.93
N LEU A 21 33.73 8.81 4.39
CA LEU A 21 34.71 7.72 4.45
C LEU A 21 34.23 6.57 5.34
N MET A 22 33.64 6.88 6.51
CA MET A 22 33.04 5.88 7.38
C MET A 22 31.87 5.18 6.71
N ALA A 23 30.99 5.93 6.05
CA ALA A 23 29.85 5.36 5.35
C ALA A 23 30.27 4.49 4.15
N THR A 24 31.27 4.89 3.37
CA THR A 24 31.81 4.11 2.25
C THR A 24 32.48 2.81 2.72
N ALA A 25 33.13 2.82 3.89
CA ALA A 25 33.63 1.59 4.51
C ALA A 25 32.47 0.66 4.91
N GLN A 26 31.45 1.22 5.58
CA GLN A 26 30.24 0.48 5.97
C GLN A 26 29.47 -0.09 4.78
N MET A 27 29.40 0.61 3.64
CA MET A 27 28.71 0.12 2.44
C MET A 27 29.28 -1.20 1.92
N LYS A 28 30.59 -1.42 2.06
CA LYS A 28 31.21 -2.70 1.65
C LYS A 28 30.77 -3.85 2.56
N GLU A 29 30.56 -3.57 3.84
CA GLU A 29 30.12 -4.55 4.83
C GLU A 29 28.62 -4.86 4.69
N LEU A 30 27.81 -3.87 4.27
CA LEU A 30 26.36 -3.96 4.11
C LEU A 30 25.88 -4.55 2.77
N HIS A 31 26.77 -5.07 1.92
CA HIS A 31 26.36 -5.59 0.61
C HIS A 31 25.38 -6.78 0.69
N HIS A 32 25.34 -7.49 1.83
CA HIS A 32 24.38 -8.55 2.12
C HIS A 32 23.04 -8.03 2.69
N GLU A 33 22.91 -6.72 2.96
CA GLU A 33 21.74 -6.08 3.55
C GLU A 33 21.26 -4.92 2.67
N PRO A 34 20.57 -5.20 1.55
CA PRO A 34 20.27 -4.19 0.54
C PRO A 34 19.41 -3.04 1.08
N GLU A 35 18.49 -3.31 2.01
CA GLU A 35 17.65 -2.28 2.60
C GLU A 35 18.43 -1.34 3.53
N VAL A 36 19.32 -1.87 4.38
CA VAL A 36 20.19 -1.08 5.26
C VAL A 36 21.20 -0.26 4.44
N LEU A 37 21.76 -0.86 3.38
CA LEU A 37 22.62 -0.17 2.44
C LEU A 37 21.90 1.02 1.78
N THR A 38 20.64 0.82 1.38
CA THR A 38 19.80 1.86 0.77
C THR A 38 19.51 2.98 1.78
N ASP A 39 19.24 2.65 3.05
CA ASP A 39 19.07 3.66 4.11
C ASP A 39 20.33 4.51 4.32
N LEU A 40 21.51 3.88 4.30
CA LEU A 40 22.78 4.60 4.42
C LEU A 40 23.02 5.52 3.22
N GLN A 41 22.79 5.02 2.00
CA GLN A 41 22.88 5.81 0.76
C GLN A 41 21.93 7.02 0.79
N HIS A 42 20.69 6.80 1.22
CA HIS A 42 19.69 7.86 1.38
C HIS A 42 20.09 8.88 2.44
N SER A 43 20.58 8.43 3.60
CA SER A 43 21.04 9.33 4.68
C SER A 43 22.19 10.23 4.21
N LEU A 44 23.15 9.67 3.45
CA LEU A 44 24.21 10.46 2.83
C LEU A 44 23.66 11.44 1.80
N ALA A 45 22.78 10.98 0.91
CA ALA A 45 22.14 11.85 -0.07
C ALA A 45 21.42 13.03 0.61
N ASN A 46 20.72 12.79 1.71
CA ASN A 46 20.01 13.84 2.47
C ASN A 46 20.99 14.78 3.19
N SER A 47 22.13 14.26 3.68
CA SER A 47 23.19 15.11 4.26
C SER A 47 23.80 16.10 3.25
N TYR A 48 23.64 15.80 1.96
CA TYR A 48 24.03 16.62 0.82
C TYR A 48 22.88 17.35 0.14
N ALA A 49 21.71 17.47 0.77
CA ALA A 49 20.57 18.20 0.19
C ALA A 49 20.90 19.67 -0.16
N SER A 50 21.88 20.27 0.51
CA SER A 50 22.39 21.62 0.19
C SER A 50 23.41 21.66 -0.96
N THR A 51 23.80 20.51 -1.51
CA THR A 51 24.84 20.37 -2.54
C THR A 51 24.30 19.47 -3.65
N PRO A 52 23.61 20.06 -4.65
CA PRO A 52 22.86 19.31 -5.66
C PRO A 52 23.65 18.21 -6.36
N GLU A 53 24.90 18.46 -6.72
CA GLU A 53 25.78 17.51 -7.41
C GLU A 53 26.03 16.21 -6.63
N LEU A 54 26.24 16.34 -5.32
CA LEU A 54 26.48 15.19 -4.45
C LEU A 54 25.18 14.42 -4.24
N ARG A 55 24.05 15.11 -4.07
CA ARG A 55 22.74 14.46 -3.97
C ARG A 55 22.37 13.72 -5.25
N LEU A 56 22.61 14.32 -6.43
CA LEU A 56 22.45 13.70 -7.74
C LEU A 56 23.21 12.37 -7.82
N THR A 57 24.51 12.39 -7.51
CA THR A 57 25.39 11.21 -7.58
C THR A 57 24.86 10.04 -6.74
N TRP A 58 24.34 10.33 -5.55
CA TRP A 58 23.75 9.31 -4.69
C TRP A 58 22.42 8.78 -5.24
N LEU A 59 21.52 9.66 -5.70
CA LEU A 59 20.24 9.25 -6.28
C LEU A 59 20.43 8.42 -7.57
N GLU A 60 21.42 8.74 -8.42
CA GLU A 60 21.78 7.94 -9.60
C GLU A 60 22.30 6.57 -9.20
N THR A 61 23.14 6.51 -8.16
CA THR A 61 23.65 5.25 -7.61
C THR A 61 22.51 4.39 -7.07
N MET A 62 21.58 4.98 -6.31
CA MET A 62 20.37 4.30 -5.82
C MET A 62 19.48 3.83 -6.98
N THR A 63 19.29 4.64 -8.02
CA THR A 63 18.52 4.27 -9.22
C THR A 63 19.09 3.00 -9.85
N ARG A 64 20.40 2.95 -10.07
CA ARG A 64 21.07 1.80 -10.67
C ARG A 64 20.96 0.54 -9.80
N ASN A 65 21.10 0.68 -8.48
CA ASN A 65 20.92 -0.44 -7.54
C ASN A 65 19.49 -0.99 -7.61
N HIS A 66 18.48 -0.10 -7.59
CA HIS A 66 17.08 -0.49 -7.70
C HIS A 66 16.75 -1.12 -9.05
N ALA A 67 17.25 -0.56 -10.15
CA ALA A 67 17.05 -1.11 -11.49
C ALA A 67 17.66 -2.51 -11.63
N ASN A 68 18.87 -2.74 -11.09
CA ASN A 68 19.50 -4.06 -11.07
C ASN A 68 18.68 -5.11 -10.32
N LEU A 69 17.99 -4.68 -9.27
CA LEU A 69 17.08 -5.51 -8.47
C LEU A 69 15.64 -5.52 -9.00
N SER A 70 15.38 -4.91 -10.17
CA SER A 70 14.04 -4.77 -10.76
C SER A 70 13.01 -4.06 -9.87
N ASN A 71 13.48 -3.22 -8.94
CA ASN A 71 12.69 -2.35 -8.08
C ASN A 71 12.38 -1.04 -8.81
N PHE A 72 11.65 -1.12 -9.93
CA PHE A 72 11.47 0.01 -10.83
C PHE A 72 10.66 1.17 -10.23
N SER A 73 9.77 0.91 -9.27
CA SER A 73 9.05 1.98 -8.56
C SER A 73 10.01 2.86 -7.78
N GLU A 74 10.95 2.27 -7.06
CA GLU A 74 11.93 2.99 -6.25
C GLU A 74 12.98 3.68 -7.12
N ALA A 75 13.37 3.06 -8.24
CA ALA A 75 14.21 3.69 -9.27
C ALA A 75 13.52 4.92 -9.89
N ALA A 76 12.23 4.82 -10.23
CA ALA A 76 11.44 5.94 -10.75
C ALA A 76 11.37 7.09 -9.74
N CYS A 77 11.16 6.80 -8.45
CA CYS A 77 11.21 7.81 -7.40
C CYS A 77 12.58 8.49 -7.35
N CYS A 78 13.70 7.76 -7.42
CA CYS A 78 15.03 8.38 -7.42
C CYS A 78 15.20 9.36 -8.59
N GLN A 79 14.77 8.99 -9.80
CA GLN A 79 14.84 9.84 -10.98
C GLN A 79 13.93 11.07 -10.88
N LEU A 80 12.72 10.92 -10.32
CA LEU A 80 11.81 12.03 -10.07
C LEU A 80 12.37 13.02 -9.04
N HIS A 81 13.05 12.54 -7.99
CA HIS A 81 13.77 13.40 -7.05
C HIS A 81 14.90 14.17 -7.74
N ILE A 82 15.63 13.55 -8.67
CA ILE A 82 16.65 14.24 -9.49
C ILE A 82 16.00 15.33 -10.34
N ALA A 83 14.93 15.03 -11.07
CA ALA A 83 14.21 16.01 -11.89
C ALA A 83 13.68 17.18 -11.05
N ALA A 84 13.12 16.89 -9.87
CA ALA A 84 12.64 17.90 -8.94
C ALA A 84 13.75 18.77 -8.36
N LEU A 85 14.92 18.19 -8.06
CA LEU A 85 16.11 18.93 -7.63
C LEU A 85 16.59 19.89 -8.72
N MET A 86 16.65 19.43 -9.97
CA MET A 86 17.00 20.26 -11.13
C MET A 86 15.99 21.39 -11.33
N ALA A 87 14.69 21.09 -11.24
CA ALA A 87 13.63 22.09 -11.34
C ALA A 87 13.71 23.14 -10.22
N GLN A 88 13.97 22.71 -8.98
CA GLN A 88 14.15 23.62 -7.86
C GLN A 88 15.36 24.53 -8.05
N TYR A 89 16.47 23.98 -8.57
CA TYR A 89 17.66 24.78 -8.87
C TYR A 89 17.38 25.85 -9.94
N LEU A 90 16.73 25.48 -11.04
CA LEU A 90 16.36 26.41 -12.12
C LEU A 90 15.41 27.51 -11.63
N LYS A 91 14.46 27.16 -10.75
CA LYS A 91 13.58 28.14 -10.10
C LYS A 91 14.35 29.16 -9.27
N LEU A 92 15.29 28.70 -8.44
CA LEU A 92 16.09 29.58 -7.59
C LEU A 92 17.02 30.49 -8.38
N LYS A 93 17.45 30.05 -9.58
CA LYS A 93 18.25 30.85 -10.51
C LYS A 93 17.40 31.89 -11.28
N GLY A 94 16.08 31.73 -11.28
CA GLY A 94 15.15 32.59 -12.03
C GLY A 94 14.97 32.18 -13.49
N ASP A 95 15.40 30.97 -13.86
CA ASP A 95 15.25 30.44 -15.23
C ASP A 95 13.83 29.88 -15.48
N GLN A 96 13.06 29.57 -14.42
CA GLN A 96 11.67 29.12 -14.50
C GLN A 96 10.84 29.47 -13.23
N ASP A 97 9.51 29.40 -13.34
CA ASP A 97 8.60 29.84 -12.26
C ASP A 97 8.21 28.75 -11.25
N TRP A 98 8.50 27.48 -11.55
CA TRP A 98 8.09 26.32 -10.76
C TRP A 98 9.28 25.44 -10.40
N GLY A 99 9.19 24.71 -9.29
CA GLY A 99 10.29 23.93 -8.72
C GLY A 99 9.87 22.53 -8.32
N ALA A 100 10.47 22.01 -7.24
CA ALA A 100 10.17 20.68 -6.74
C ALA A 100 8.68 20.49 -6.38
N GLU A 101 7.98 21.56 -6.00
CA GLU A 101 6.56 21.49 -5.64
C GLU A 101 5.66 21.01 -6.79
N ALA A 102 6.06 21.20 -8.05
CA ALA A 102 5.28 20.81 -9.22
C ALA A 102 5.16 19.28 -9.37
N PHE A 103 6.06 18.53 -8.74
CA PHE A 103 6.07 17.06 -8.76
C PHE A 103 5.21 16.43 -7.65
N SER A 104 4.63 17.22 -6.75
CA SER A 104 3.80 16.71 -5.64
C SER A 104 2.66 15.77 -6.07
N PRO A 105 1.95 16.02 -7.20
CA PRO A 105 0.93 15.08 -7.69
C PRO A 105 1.48 13.71 -8.09
N ILE A 106 2.77 13.62 -8.44
CA ILE A 106 3.46 12.37 -8.79
C ILE A 106 4.01 11.69 -7.53
N SER A 107 4.56 12.45 -6.60
CA SER A 107 5.02 11.91 -5.31
C SER A 107 4.95 12.95 -4.21
N ALA A 108 4.23 12.62 -3.13
CA ALA A 108 4.11 13.49 -1.96
C ALA A 108 5.46 13.72 -1.26
N ASN A 109 6.41 12.80 -1.41
CA ASN A 109 7.72 12.86 -0.74
C ASN A 109 8.66 13.92 -1.33
N ILE A 110 8.49 14.29 -2.60
CA ILE A 110 9.39 15.21 -3.29
C ILE A 110 9.31 16.61 -2.68
N ALA A 111 8.10 17.08 -2.38
CA ALA A 111 7.90 18.37 -1.75
C ALA A 111 8.60 18.47 -0.39
N GLN A 112 8.60 17.37 0.37
CA GLN A 112 9.27 17.29 1.67
C GLN A 112 10.80 17.35 1.54
N ASP A 113 11.37 16.64 0.57
CA ASP A 113 12.82 16.47 0.48
C ASP A 113 13.53 17.58 -0.32
N GLU A 114 12.96 18.03 -1.44
CA GLU A 114 13.72 18.81 -2.44
C GLU A 114 13.40 20.32 -2.43
N THR A 115 12.35 20.77 -1.74
CA THR A 115 11.97 22.21 -1.71
C THR A 115 12.89 23.07 -0.85
N SER A 116 13.63 22.47 0.08
CA SER A 116 14.47 23.17 1.06
C SER A 116 15.84 23.60 0.52
N LEU A 117 16.13 23.36 -0.77
CA LEU A 117 17.37 23.79 -1.41
C LEU A 117 17.53 25.32 -1.32
N LYS A 118 18.72 25.77 -0.93
CA LYS A 118 19.10 27.19 -0.91
C LYS A 118 20.33 27.39 -1.78
N LEU A 119 20.27 28.32 -2.72
CA LEU A 119 21.46 28.76 -3.45
C LEU A 119 22.31 29.60 -2.49
N ASP A 120 23.58 29.24 -2.36
CA ASP A 120 24.53 29.99 -1.55
C ASP A 120 24.75 31.36 -2.21
N SER A 121 24.10 32.39 -1.66
CA SER A 121 23.89 33.70 -2.30
C SER A 121 25.17 34.55 -2.38
N GLY A 122 26.32 33.98 -2.03
CA GLY A 122 27.60 34.68 -1.91
C GLY A 122 28.53 34.56 -3.11
N ARG A 123 28.28 33.67 -4.07
CA ARG A 123 29.14 33.56 -5.27
C ARG A 123 28.63 34.48 -6.36
N THR A 124 29.20 35.68 -6.42
CA THR A 124 29.05 36.54 -7.59
C THR A 124 29.57 35.80 -8.84
N HIS A 125 29.02 36.11 -10.02
CA HIS A 125 29.47 35.56 -11.31
C HIS A 125 31.00 35.67 -11.57
N ALA A 126 31.71 36.51 -10.80
CA ALA A 126 33.15 36.66 -10.86
C ALA A 126 33.92 35.56 -10.09
N ASP A 127 33.39 35.06 -8.98
CA ASP A 127 34.07 34.06 -8.13
C ASP A 127 33.94 32.62 -8.64
N SER A 128 32.95 32.34 -9.50
CA SER A 128 32.76 31.01 -10.13
C SER A 128 33.93 30.62 -11.06
N ARG A 129 34.72 31.59 -11.57
CA ARG A 129 35.85 31.30 -12.48
C ARG A 129 37.13 30.83 -11.78
N ILE A 130 37.22 30.91 -10.45
CA ILE A 130 38.47 30.66 -9.72
C ILE A 130 38.58 29.23 -9.15
N ALA A 131 37.49 28.46 -9.12
CA ALA A 131 37.53 27.05 -8.77
C ALA A 131 37.27 26.21 -10.02
N GLY A 132 38.25 25.40 -10.45
CA GLY A 132 38.13 24.47 -11.58
C GLY A 132 37.16 23.28 -11.34
N VAL A 133 36.04 23.53 -10.69
CA VAL A 133 34.89 22.62 -10.60
C VAL A 133 33.99 22.99 -11.78
N GLN A 134 33.77 22.04 -12.68
CA GLN A 134 32.79 22.22 -13.76
C GLN A 134 31.41 22.42 -13.11
N ASP A 135 30.94 23.66 -13.07
CA ASP A 135 29.53 23.99 -12.83
C ASP A 135 28.72 23.20 -13.86
N VAL A 136 28.15 22.05 -13.48
CA VAL A 136 27.10 21.42 -14.29
C VAL A 136 25.90 22.34 -14.13
N GLN A 137 25.82 23.35 -15.00
CA GLN A 137 24.68 24.23 -15.07
C GLN A 137 23.50 23.38 -15.52
N TYR A 138 22.61 23.03 -14.59
CA TYR A 138 21.31 22.48 -14.97
C TYR A 138 20.66 23.46 -15.95
N THR A 139 20.21 22.93 -17.08
CA THR A 139 19.52 23.69 -18.14
C THR A 139 18.08 23.19 -18.26
N GLU A 140 17.23 24.00 -18.90
CA GLU A 140 15.87 23.56 -19.22
C GLU A 140 15.87 22.31 -20.12
N ASP A 141 16.79 22.22 -21.09
CA ASP A 141 16.94 21.03 -21.93
C ASP A 141 17.33 19.80 -21.12
N GLY A 142 18.31 19.93 -20.21
CA GLY A 142 18.70 18.84 -19.32
C GLY A 142 17.58 18.40 -18.38
N LEU A 143 16.76 19.34 -17.89
CA LEU A 143 15.58 18.99 -17.09
C LEU A 143 14.55 18.20 -17.91
N VAL A 144 14.32 18.59 -19.16
CA VAL A 144 13.44 17.85 -20.07
C VAL A 144 13.96 16.44 -20.32
N GLU A 145 15.24 16.28 -20.66
CA GLU A 145 15.87 14.97 -20.84
C GLU A 145 15.72 14.10 -19.58
N GLN A 146 15.94 14.68 -18.40
CA GLN A 146 15.77 13.99 -17.13
C GLN A 146 14.31 13.59 -16.86
N MET A 147 13.33 14.43 -17.23
CA MET A 147 11.92 14.10 -17.11
C MET A 147 11.52 13.00 -18.10
N GLU A 148 12.10 12.93 -19.29
CA GLU A 148 11.90 11.80 -20.22
C GLU A 148 12.46 10.49 -19.65
N VAL A 149 13.62 10.52 -18.99
CA VAL A 149 14.14 9.36 -18.24
C VAL A 149 13.16 8.94 -17.13
N CYS A 150 12.53 9.89 -16.44
CA CYS A 150 11.50 9.57 -15.43
C CYS A 150 10.31 8.85 -16.06
N ALA A 151 9.88 9.24 -17.27
CA ALA A 151 8.79 8.59 -17.98
C ALA A 151 9.09 7.11 -18.27
N ASP A 152 10.30 6.81 -18.75
CA ASP A 152 10.75 5.43 -19.01
C ASP A 152 10.69 4.55 -17.74
N TYR A 153 11.14 5.09 -16.60
CA TYR A 153 11.10 4.36 -15.34
C TYR A 153 9.69 4.21 -14.77
N LEU A 154 8.83 5.22 -14.91
CA LEU A 154 7.42 5.13 -14.52
C LEU A 154 6.69 4.06 -15.35
N GLU A 155 7.00 3.95 -16.64
CA GLU A 155 6.44 2.91 -17.50
C GLU A 155 6.91 1.52 -17.08
N LYS A 156 8.23 1.34 -16.83
CA LYS A 156 8.79 0.08 -16.31
C LYS A 156 8.25 -0.29 -14.92
N ALA A 157 7.92 0.71 -14.11
CA ALA A 157 7.29 0.54 -12.81
C ALA A 157 5.78 0.25 -12.90
N GLU A 158 5.21 0.24 -14.10
CA GLU A 158 3.79 0.07 -14.36
C GLU A 158 2.91 1.15 -13.70
N ARG A 159 3.45 2.36 -13.51
CA ARG A 159 2.76 3.52 -12.91
C ARG A 159 2.35 4.52 -13.98
N TYR A 160 1.54 4.04 -14.91
CA TYR A 160 1.14 4.76 -16.12
C TYR A 160 0.37 6.06 -15.81
N GLU A 161 -0.41 6.08 -14.73
CA GLU A 161 -1.19 7.23 -14.28
C GLU A 161 -0.31 8.43 -13.92
N CYS A 162 0.93 8.19 -13.46
CA CYS A 162 1.90 9.25 -13.16
C CYS A 162 2.39 9.99 -14.42
N LEU A 163 2.37 9.33 -15.58
CA LEU A 163 2.88 9.91 -16.83
C LEU A 163 2.09 11.15 -17.24
N TYR A 164 0.78 11.19 -16.96
CA TYR A 164 -0.05 12.36 -17.21
C TYR A 164 0.48 13.62 -16.50
N TYR A 165 0.75 13.51 -15.20
CA TYR A 165 1.25 14.62 -14.40
C TYR A 165 2.66 15.04 -14.83
N LEU A 166 3.51 14.08 -15.21
CA LEU A 166 4.86 14.36 -15.69
C LEU A 166 4.85 15.10 -17.04
N TYR A 167 4.08 14.61 -18.02
CA TYR A 167 3.99 15.26 -19.33
C TYR A 167 3.28 16.62 -19.27
N ASN A 168 2.42 16.89 -18.29
CA ASN A 168 1.88 18.22 -18.05
C ASN A 168 2.98 19.26 -17.72
N LEU A 169 4.13 18.85 -17.19
CA LEU A 169 5.29 19.71 -16.97
C LEU A 169 6.13 19.89 -18.25
N ILE A 170 6.24 18.83 -19.06
CA ILE A 170 7.07 18.82 -20.27
C ILE A 170 6.40 19.55 -21.45
N LEU A 171 5.10 19.30 -21.68
CA LEU A 171 4.38 19.79 -22.87
C LEU A 171 4.43 21.31 -23.05
N PRO A 172 4.29 22.16 -22.01
CA PRO A 172 4.43 23.60 -22.15
C PRO A 172 5.81 24.04 -22.68
N ILE A 173 6.87 23.29 -22.35
CA ILE A 173 8.24 23.55 -22.83
C ILE A 173 8.33 23.24 -24.33
N TYR A 174 7.82 22.07 -24.76
CA TYR A 174 7.77 21.71 -26.19
C TYR A 174 6.93 22.69 -27.00
N GLN A 175 5.80 23.15 -26.47
CA GLN A 175 4.95 24.13 -27.13
C GLN A 175 5.68 25.46 -27.34
N ARG A 176 6.35 25.99 -26.30
CA ARG A 176 7.13 27.23 -26.38
C ARG A 176 8.29 27.12 -27.38
N LYS A 177 8.96 25.96 -27.43
CA LYS A 177 10.02 25.67 -28.40
C LYS A 177 9.51 25.34 -29.80
N ARG A 178 8.19 25.18 -29.97
CA ARG A 178 7.54 24.73 -31.22
C ARG A 178 8.06 23.38 -31.70
N ASP A 179 8.44 22.49 -30.79
CA ASP A 179 8.86 21.13 -31.12
C ASP A 179 7.64 20.22 -31.28
N PHE A 180 7.01 20.31 -32.45
CA PHE A 180 5.83 19.50 -32.78
C PHE A 180 6.13 18.00 -32.86
N ALA A 181 7.37 17.62 -33.14
CA ALA A 181 7.78 16.22 -33.16
C ALA A 181 7.81 15.64 -31.74
N ALA A 182 8.40 16.36 -30.78
CA ALA A 182 8.40 15.97 -29.37
C ALA A 182 6.98 15.95 -28.78
N MET A 183 6.15 16.95 -29.11
CA MET A 183 4.73 16.95 -28.69
C MET A 183 3.98 15.73 -29.23
N SER A 184 4.17 15.37 -30.51
CA SER A 184 3.55 14.18 -31.09
C SER A 184 3.97 12.90 -30.38
N ARG A 185 5.25 12.76 -30.00
CA ARG A 185 5.74 11.61 -29.21
C ARG A 185 5.11 11.58 -27.82
N ALA A 186 5.09 12.70 -27.11
CA ALA A 186 4.49 12.81 -25.78
C ALA A 186 3.00 12.40 -25.78
N TYR A 187 2.20 12.90 -26.73
CA TYR A 187 0.80 12.49 -26.85
C TYR A 187 0.63 11.01 -27.21
N HIS A 188 1.53 10.45 -28.02
CA HIS A 188 1.53 9.02 -28.32
C HIS A 188 1.79 8.20 -27.05
N THR A 189 2.82 8.53 -26.28
CA THR A 189 3.13 7.86 -25.00
C THR A 189 1.96 7.94 -24.02
N LEU A 190 1.29 9.09 -23.92
CA LEU A 190 0.10 9.22 -23.06
C LEU A 190 -1.08 8.36 -23.55
N SER A 191 -1.27 8.24 -24.86
CA SER A 191 -2.29 7.37 -25.45
C SER A 191 -2.01 5.89 -25.15
N GLU A 192 -0.76 5.47 -25.28
CA GLU A 192 -0.32 4.11 -24.93
C GLU A 192 -0.47 3.84 -23.43
N ALA A 193 -0.12 4.79 -22.58
CA ALA A 193 -0.30 4.70 -21.13
C ALA A 193 -1.77 4.47 -20.76
N ASN A 194 -2.69 5.26 -21.32
CA ASN A 194 -4.13 5.07 -21.12
C ASN A 194 -4.61 3.70 -21.62
N SER A 195 -4.11 3.26 -22.78
CA SER A 195 -4.40 1.92 -23.30
C SER A 195 -3.93 0.83 -22.33
N LYS A 196 -2.72 0.95 -21.77
CA LYS A 196 -2.19 0.01 -20.76
C LYS A 196 -3.03 0.00 -19.49
N ILE A 197 -3.43 1.16 -18.96
CA ILE A 197 -4.29 1.27 -17.76
C ILE A 197 -5.57 0.45 -17.93
N THR A 198 -6.25 0.57 -19.09
CA THR A 198 -7.46 -0.22 -19.36
C THR A 198 -7.21 -1.72 -19.48
N GLN A 199 -6.06 -2.13 -20.03
CA GLN A 199 -5.70 -3.54 -20.21
C GLN A 199 -5.34 -4.24 -18.89
N VAL A 200 -4.70 -3.53 -17.97
CA VAL A 200 -4.18 -4.10 -16.70
C VAL A 200 -5.12 -3.90 -15.52
N GLN A 201 -6.30 -3.31 -15.73
CA GLN A 201 -7.28 -3.06 -14.67
C GLN A 201 -7.64 -4.37 -13.92
N GLY A 202 -7.42 -4.38 -12.60
CA GLY A 202 -7.67 -5.55 -11.74
C GLY A 202 -6.66 -6.69 -11.87
N LYS A 203 -5.55 -6.46 -12.59
CA LYS A 203 -4.48 -7.44 -12.81
C LYS A 203 -3.09 -6.94 -12.39
N ARG A 204 -2.96 -5.64 -12.06
CA ARG A 204 -1.67 -5.00 -11.85
C ARG A 204 -1.19 -5.17 -10.42
N LEU A 205 -0.11 -5.92 -10.24
CA LEU A 205 0.46 -6.22 -8.94
C LEU A 205 1.60 -5.24 -8.62
N LEU A 206 1.29 -4.14 -7.90
CA LEU A 206 2.27 -3.09 -7.56
C LEU A 206 3.14 -3.41 -6.34
N GLY A 207 2.83 -4.49 -5.62
CA GLY A 207 3.60 -5.01 -4.49
C GLY A 207 2.73 -5.38 -3.30
N ARG A 208 3.38 -5.98 -2.30
CA ARG A 208 2.79 -6.30 -0.99
C ARG A 208 3.58 -5.65 0.13
N PHE A 209 2.94 -5.46 1.27
CA PHE A 209 3.53 -4.77 2.39
C PHE A 209 3.65 -5.68 3.60
N TYR A 210 4.77 -5.55 4.30
CA TYR A 210 5.08 -6.33 5.48
C TYR A 210 5.61 -5.43 6.58
N ARG A 211 5.05 -5.55 7.77
CA ARG A 211 5.62 -4.95 8.97
C ARG A 211 6.71 -5.87 9.50
N ILE A 212 7.90 -5.30 9.72
CA ILE A 212 9.10 -5.99 10.19
C ILE A 212 9.63 -5.31 11.43
N VAL A 213 9.87 -6.10 12.47
CA VAL A 213 10.52 -5.64 13.71
C VAL A 213 11.71 -6.53 14.00
N PHE A 214 12.84 -5.91 14.32
CA PHE A 214 14.07 -6.60 14.68
C PHE A 214 14.25 -6.55 16.19
N PHE A 215 14.53 -7.68 16.84
CA PHE A 215 14.79 -7.75 18.27
C PHE A 215 16.13 -8.42 18.54
N GLY A 216 16.93 -7.79 19.40
CA GLY A 216 18.26 -8.26 19.79
C GLY A 216 19.30 -7.16 19.64
N GLN A 217 19.50 -6.39 20.71
CA GLN A 217 20.40 -5.23 20.73
C GLN A 217 21.84 -5.58 20.29
N GLY A 218 22.32 -6.78 20.63
CA GLY A 218 23.66 -7.25 20.25
C GLY A 218 23.81 -7.63 18.77
N PHE A 219 22.70 -7.75 18.03
CA PHE A 219 22.68 -8.16 16.62
C PHE A 219 22.32 -7.01 15.69
N PHE A 220 21.26 -6.27 16.03
CA PHE A 220 20.66 -5.25 15.16
C PHE A 220 21.02 -3.82 15.57
N GLU A 221 21.71 -3.63 16.70
CA GLU A 221 22.18 -2.34 17.20
C GLU A 221 21.10 -1.24 17.18
N LYS A 222 21.11 -0.38 16.17
CA LYS A 222 20.19 0.77 16.03
C LYS A 222 18.81 0.39 15.51
N ASP A 223 18.70 -0.76 14.84
CA ASP A 223 17.45 -1.26 14.28
C ASP A 223 16.68 -2.15 15.29
N SER A 224 17.29 -2.52 16.43
CA SER A 224 16.61 -3.28 17.49
C SER A 224 15.44 -2.48 18.07
N GLY A 225 14.27 -3.11 18.16
CA GLY A 225 13.02 -2.51 18.64
C GLY A 225 12.36 -1.55 17.63
N ILE A 226 12.94 -1.33 16.45
CA ILE A 226 12.38 -0.43 15.44
C ILE A 226 11.43 -1.20 14.51
N GLU A 227 10.23 -0.65 14.33
CA GLU A 227 9.26 -1.16 13.37
C GLU A 227 9.42 -0.49 11.99
N PHE A 228 9.43 -1.30 10.94
CA PHE A 228 9.48 -0.86 9.55
C PHE A 228 8.34 -1.45 8.74
N ILE A 229 7.88 -0.74 7.72
CA ILE A 229 7.08 -1.31 6.64
C ILE A 229 7.98 -1.56 5.45
N TYR A 230 7.97 -2.78 4.94
CA TYR A 230 8.70 -3.23 3.75
C TYR A 230 7.72 -3.37 2.58
N LYS A 231 8.13 -2.89 1.40
CA LYS A 231 7.44 -3.13 0.13
C LYS A 231 8.15 -4.23 -0.65
N GLU A 232 7.46 -5.34 -0.86
CA GLU A 232 7.91 -6.49 -1.64
C GLU A 232 7.27 -6.53 -3.03
N PRO A 233 7.95 -7.12 -4.03
CA PRO A 233 7.47 -7.14 -5.41
C PRO A 233 6.23 -8.03 -5.59
N LYS A 234 5.35 -7.63 -6.49
CA LYS A 234 4.24 -8.44 -7.00
C LYS A 234 3.40 -9.10 -5.90
N VAL A 235 3.52 -10.43 -5.76
CA VAL A 235 2.71 -11.29 -4.87
C VAL A 235 3.57 -12.08 -3.89
N THR A 236 4.76 -11.56 -3.55
CA THR A 236 5.64 -12.17 -2.53
C THR A 236 4.82 -12.59 -1.31
N SER A 237 5.01 -13.83 -0.88
CA SER A 237 4.24 -14.43 0.21
C SER A 237 4.90 -14.16 1.57
N LEU A 238 4.14 -14.31 2.67
CA LEU A 238 4.70 -14.19 4.03
C LEU A 238 5.86 -15.18 4.25
N SER A 239 5.73 -16.41 3.74
CA SER A 239 6.77 -17.43 3.84
C SER A 239 8.02 -17.04 3.06
N GLU A 240 7.86 -16.52 1.85
CA GLU A 240 8.97 -16.13 0.97
C GLU A 240 9.82 -15.00 1.58
N ILE A 241 9.19 -13.93 2.06
CA ILE A 241 9.93 -12.85 2.73
C ILE A 241 10.56 -13.33 4.04
N SER A 242 9.87 -14.18 4.81
CA SER A 242 10.38 -14.72 6.06
C SER A 242 11.63 -15.58 5.83
N GLU A 243 11.60 -16.45 4.80
CA GLU A 243 12.72 -17.28 4.40
C GLU A 243 13.89 -16.43 3.86
N ARG A 244 13.60 -15.41 3.05
CA ARG A 244 14.62 -14.45 2.56
C ARG A 244 15.37 -13.80 3.73
N LEU A 245 14.64 -13.26 4.70
CA LEU A 245 15.23 -12.60 5.87
C LEU A 245 15.96 -13.60 6.77
N LEU A 246 15.38 -14.79 7.00
CA LEU A 246 16.04 -15.84 7.76
C LEU A 246 17.39 -16.19 7.12
N ASN A 247 17.44 -16.44 5.82
CA ASN A 247 18.67 -16.78 5.10
C ASN A 247 19.68 -15.63 5.13
N GLN A 248 19.22 -14.40 4.90
CA GLN A 248 20.05 -13.19 4.94
C GLN A 248 20.76 -13.02 6.28
N TYR A 249 20.00 -13.07 7.38
CA TYR A 249 20.58 -12.85 8.72
C TYR A 249 21.27 -14.10 9.27
N THR A 250 20.90 -15.30 8.83
CA THR A 250 21.65 -16.53 9.16
C THR A 250 23.05 -16.50 8.53
N ASN A 251 23.17 -16.02 7.28
CA ASN A 251 24.47 -15.84 6.64
C ASN A 251 25.34 -14.80 7.37
N LYS A 252 24.72 -13.79 8.00
CA LYS A 252 25.42 -12.75 8.77
C LYS A 252 25.84 -13.21 10.17
N PHE A 253 24.95 -13.84 10.92
CA PHE A 253 25.15 -14.14 12.34
C PHE A 253 25.52 -15.60 12.63
N GLY A 254 25.33 -16.50 11.68
CA GLY A 254 25.59 -17.93 11.83
C GLY A 254 24.32 -18.77 12.04
N ASN A 255 24.47 -20.07 11.79
CA ASN A 255 23.36 -21.02 11.87
C ASN A 255 22.82 -21.15 13.30
N GLY A 256 21.49 -21.17 13.46
CA GLY A 256 20.81 -21.27 14.74
C GLY A 256 20.75 -19.97 15.56
N MET A 257 21.32 -18.87 15.06
CA MET A 257 21.35 -17.58 15.75
C MET A 257 20.16 -16.68 15.42
N VAL A 258 19.27 -17.09 14.49
CA VAL A 258 18.16 -16.27 14.00
C VAL A 258 16.84 -17.04 14.10
N LYS A 259 15.77 -16.37 14.54
CA LYS A 259 14.40 -16.89 14.58
C LYS A 259 13.41 -15.90 13.97
N ILE A 260 12.51 -16.41 13.13
CA ILE A 260 11.39 -15.64 12.59
C ILE A 260 10.15 -15.85 13.47
N ILE A 261 9.52 -14.75 13.86
CA ILE A 261 8.22 -14.73 14.52
C ILE A 261 7.18 -14.32 13.47
N MET A 262 6.30 -15.25 13.08
CA MET A 262 5.29 -15.00 12.03
C MET A 262 3.91 -14.66 12.59
N ASP A 263 3.69 -14.82 13.89
CA ASP A 263 2.48 -14.31 14.52
C ASP A 263 2.54 -12.78 14.65
N SER A 264 1.37 -12.18 14.73
CA SER A 264 1.19 -10.72 14.85
C SER A 264 0.93 -10.30 16.31
N VAL A 265 1.20 -11.18 17.28
CA VAL A 265 1.00 -10.87 18.70
C VAL A 265 2.09 -9.88 19.14
N PRO A 266 1.77 -8.89 19.99
CA PRO A 266 2.80 -8.05 20.58
C PRO A 266 3.86 -8.89 21.29
N VAL A 267 5.12 -8.64 20.97
CA VAL A 267 6.26 -9.36 21.53
C VAL A 267 6.83 -8.55 22.68
N ASP A 268 6.96 -9.16 23.86
CA ASP A 268 7.76 -8.60 24.96
C ASP A 268 9.22 -9.04 24.76
N GLU A 269 10.13 -8.06 24.62
CA GLU A 269 11.55 -8.33 24.46
C GLU A 269 12.16 -9.09 25.64
N ASN A 270 11.56 -8.99 26.83
CA ASN A 270 12.02 -9.69 28.02
C ASN A 270 11.78 -11.22 27.95
N ASP A 271 10.82 -11.65 27.14
CA ASP A 271 10.49 -13.07 26.92
C ASP A 271 11.36 -13.72 25.84
N LEU A 272 12.17 -12.93 25.13
CA LEU A 272 13.04 -13.41 24.07
C LEU A 272 14.41 -13.87 24.59
N ASP A 273 15.00 -14.88 23.94
CA ASP A 273 16.38 -15.27 24.22
C ASP A 273 17.36 -14.18 23.74
N PRO A 274 18.11 -13.51 24.65
CA PRO A 274 19.03 -12.44 24.26
C PRO A 274 20.21 -12.93 23.43
N LYS A 275 20.45 -14.25 23.35
CA LYS A 275 21.50 -14.85 22.52
C LYS A 275 21.05 -15.11 21.08
N VAL A 276 19.80 -14.83 20.73
CA VAL A 276 19.22 -15.09 19.42
C VAL A 276 18.64 -13.80 18.84
N ALA A 277 18.90 -13.56 17.56
CA ALA A 277 18.29 -12.49 16.79
C ALA A 277 16.86 -12.89 16.40
N HIS A 278 15.86 -12.14 16.84
CA HIS A 278 14.46 -12.41 16.49
C HIS A 278 13.97 -11.37 15.47
N ILE A 279 13.22 -11.82 14.47
CA ILE A 279 12.64 -10.96 13.44
C ILE A 279 11.16 -11.27 13.36
N GLN A 280 10.32 -10.30 13.72
CA GLN A 280 8.88 -10.45 13.57
C GLN A 280 8.44 -9.95 12.20
N VAL A 281 7.69 -10.76 11.47
CA VAL A 281 7.21 -10.45 10.12
C VAL A 281 5.69 -10.60 10.09
N THR A 282 4.99 -9.53 9.73
CA THR A 282 3.52 -9.50 9.69
C THR A 282 3.07 -8.91 8.37
N HIS A 283 2.16 -9.59 7.66
CA HIS A 283 1.55 -9.01 6.46
C HIS A 283 0.65 -7.83 6.84
N VAL A 284 0.76 -6.73 6.11
CA VAL A 284 -0.08 -5.55 6.29
C VAL A 284 -0.71 -5.13 4.97
N THR A 285 -1.87 -4.51 5.02
CA THR A 285 -2.55 -3.92 3.85
C THR A 285 -2.55 -2.41 3.95
N PRO A 286 -2.46 -1.66 2.85
CA PRO A 286 -2.73 -0.23 2.87
C PRO A 286 -4.06 0.09 3.56
N TYR A 287 -4.11 1.19 4.29
CA TYR A 287 -5.28 1.61 5.08
C TYR A 287 -5.55 3.09 4.89
N TRP A 288 -6.83 3.43 4.75
CA TRP A 288 -7.35 4.78 4.66
C TRP A 288 -8.68 4.85 5.38
N ASP A 289 -9.05 6.04 5.83
CA ASP A 289 -10.36 6.25 6.46
C ASP A 289 -11.46 6.09 5.40
N LYS A 290 -12.65 5.63 5.82
CA LYS A 290 -13.85 5.59 4.98
C LYS A 290 -14.17 6.95 4.39
N SER A 291 -13.83 8.04 5.09
CA SER A 291 -13.94 9.41 4.56
C SER A 291 -13.10 9.62 3.30
N GLU A 292 -11.97 8.93 3.14
CA GLU A 292 -11.08 9.02 1.97
C GLU A 292 -11.41 8.00 0.86
N ALA A 293 -12.36 7.08 1.10
CA ALA A 293 -12.67 6.00 0.16
C ALA A 293 -13.11 6.52 -1.23
N HIS A 294 -13.77 7.67 -1.28
CA HIS A 294 -14.20 8.32 -2.53
C HIS A 294 -13.05 8.96 -3.32
N LEU A 295 -11.89 9.19 -2.69
CA LEU A 295 -10.69 9.73 -3.32
C LEU A 295 -9.78 8.63 -3.89
N ARG A 296 -9.94 7.38 -3.45
CA ARG A 296 -9.11 6.23 -3.82
C ARG A 296 -9.96 5.11 -4.42
N VAL A 297 -10.56 5.41 -5.56
CA VAL A 297 -11.51 4.54 -6.25
C VAL A 297 -10.79 3.41 -6.98
N THR A 298 -9.65 3.71 -7.58
CA THR A 298 -8.89 2.76 -8.41
C THR A 298 -7.84 2.00 -7.61
N GLU A 299 -7.48 0.81 -8.11
CA GLU A 299 -6.37 0.01 -7.56
C GLU A 299 -5.04 0.81 -7.53
N PHE A 300 -4.83 1.71 -8.48
CA PHE A 300 -3.66 2.60 -8.50
C PHE A 300 -3.63 3.51 -7.27
N GLU A 301 -4.72 4.24 -7.05
CA GLU A 301 -4.83 5.24 -5.99
C GLU A 301 -4.74 4.57 -4.61
N GLN A 302 -5.19 3.33 -4.49
CA GLN A 302 -5.07 2.53 -3.27
C GLN A 302 -3.63 2.03 -3.00
N ASN A 303 -2.72 2.15 -3.97
CA ASN A 303 -1.35 1.63 -3.93
C ASN A 303 -0.28 2.68 -4.32
N HIS A 304 -0.65 3.96 -4.34
CA HIS A 304 0.23 5.06 -4.68
C HIS A 304 0.03 6.24 -3.71
N ASN A 305 1.13 6.84 -3.26
CA ASN A 305 1.15 7.82 -2.18
C ASN A 305 0.38 7.31 -0.95
N ILE A 306 0.77 6.14 -0.46
CA ILE A 306 0.21 5.50 0.74
C ILE A 306 1.25 5.44 1.86
N SER A 307 0.88 5.91 3.05
CA SER A 307 1.75 5.94 4.24
C SER A 307 1.14 5.22 5.43
N THR A 308 -0.08 4.71 5.31
CA THR A 308 -0.81 4.08 6.41
C THR A 308 -1.14 2.63 6.05
N PHE A 309 -0.94 1.74 7.01
CA PHE A 309 -1.04 0.29 6.85
C PHE A 309 -1.77 -0.32 8.02
N MET A 310 -2.45 -1.45 7.81
CA MET A 310 -3.25 -2.11 8.82
C MET A 310 -3.05 -3.61 8.82
N PHE A 311 -3.07 -4.21 10.00
CA PHE A 311 -3.21 -5.64 10.21
C PHE A 311 -4.11 -5.90 11.42
N GLU A 312 -4.58 -7.14 11.53
CA GLU A 312 -5.48 -7.55 12.59
C GLU A 312 -4.92 -8.76 13.33
N THR A 313 -4.98 -8.72 14.66
CA THR A 313 -4.50 -9.80 15.53
C THR A 313 -5.68 -10.37 16.33
N PRO A 314 -6.04 -11.64 16.14
CA PRO A 314 -7.11 -12.28 16.91
C PRO A 314 -6.62 -12.59 18.33
N PHE A 315 -7.49 -12.41 19.32
CA PHE A 315 -7.20 -12.75 20.72
C PHE A 315 -8.47 -13.08 21.51
N THR A 316 -8.32 -13.70 22.68
CA THR A 316 -9.38 -13.89 23.68
C THR A 316 -8.96 -13.23 24.99
N LYS A 317 -9.91 -12.98 25.90
CA LYS A 317 -9.60 -12.43 27.23
C LYS A 317 -8.69 -13.33 28.07
N ASP A 318 -8.65 -14.61 27.77
CA ASP A 318 -7.78 -15.60 28.42
C ASP A 318 -6.36 -15.65 27.80
N GLY A 319 -6.05 -14.75 26.86
CA GLY A 319 -4.73 -14.65 26.22
C GLY A 319 -4.48 -15.65 25.08
N LYS A 320 -5.48 -16.46 24.69
CA LYS A 320 -5.36 -17.36 23.53
C LYS A 320 -5.59 -16.58 22.23
N PRO A 321 -4.95 -16.95 21.11
CA PRO A 321 -5.18 -16.27 19.83
C PRO A 321 -6.57 -16.59 19.24
N ARG A 322 -7.14 -17.76 19.53
CA ARG A 322 -8.44 -18.19 19.00
C ARG A 322 -9.35 -18.75 20.09
N GLY A 323 -10.64 -18.42 20.00
CA GLY A 323 -11.70 -18.90 20.90
C GLY A 323 -12.99 -19.21 20.15
N THR A 324 -14.08 -19.41 20.91
CA THR A 324 -15.43 -19.49 20.32
C THR A 324 -15.87 -18.14 19.75
N PRO A 325 -16.87 -18.08 18.85
CA PRO A 325 -17.37 -16.81 18.31
C PRO A 325 -17.70 -15.76 19.38
N SER A 326 -18.24 -16.17 20.53
CA SER A 326 -18.58 -15.29 21.66
C SER A 326 -17.38 -14.82 22.49
N GLU A 327 -16.22 -15.45 22.36
CA GLU A 327 -15.00 -15.14 23.09
C GLU A 327 -13.94 -14.45 22.21
N GLN A 328 -14.15 -14.43 20.90
CA GLN A 328 -13.17 -13.99 19.93
C GLN A 328 -13.17 -12.46 19.82
N TYR A 329 -12.10 -11.83 20.29
CA TYR A 329 -11.81 -10.43 20.03
C TYR A 329 -10.84 -10.31 18.86
N LYS A 330 -10.77 -9.11 18.28
CA LYS A 330 -9.83 -8.79 17.22
C LYS A 330 -9.24 -7.41 17.44
N ARG A 331 -7.92 -7.30 17.48
CA ARG A 331 -7.20 -6.03 17.58
C ARG A 331 -6.84 -5.56 16.19
N ARG A 332 -7.34 -4.41 15.77
CA ARG A 332 -6.92 -3.72 14.54
C ARG A 332 -5.78 -2.78 14.89
N THR A 333 -4.64 -2.95 14.24
CA THR A 333 -3.47 -2.09 14.40
C THR A 333 -3.23 -1.31 13.12
N VAL A 334 -3.23 0.01 13.22
CA VAL A 334 -2.96 0.94 12.12
C VAL A 334 -1.59 1.59 12.36
N LEU A 335 -0.72 1.50 11.35
CA LEU A 335 0.65 1.99 11.38
C LEU A 335 0.81 3.09 10.34
N THR A 336 1.50 4.18 10.70
CA THR A 336 1.84 5.26 9.75
C THR A 336 3.36 5.37 9.63
N THR A 337 3.85 5.44 8.39
CA THR A 337 5.27 5.60 8.06
C THR A 337 5.70 7.06 7.93
N ASP A 338 7.01 7.30 8.04
CA ASP A 338 7.63 8.63 7.90
C ASP A 338 7.53 9.23 6.50
N TYR A 339 7.44 8.39 5.48
CA TYR A 339 7.22 8.75 4.08
C TYR A 339 6.07 7.92 3.48
N ALA A 340 5.63 8.28 2.27
CA ALA A 340 4.64 7.50 1.52
C ALA A 340 5.32 6.56 0.52
N PHE A 341 4.73 5.38 0.27
CA PHE A 341 5.13 4.50 -0.82
C PHE A 341 4.45 4.87 -2.15
N PRO A 342 5.14 4.69 -3.30
CA PRO A 342 6.56 4.34 -3.42
C PRO A 342 7.48 5.50 -2.98
N TYR A 343 8.70 5.17 -2.54
CA TYR A 343 9.75 6.13 -2.19
C TYR A 343 11.09 5.71 -2.79
N VAL A 344 12.15 6.49 -2.59
CA VAL A 344 13.52 6.10 -2.96
C VAL A 344 14.05 4.91 -2.16
N LYS A 345 13.30 4.46 -1.13
CA LYS A 345 13.60 3.30 -0.28
C LYS A 345 12.44 2.29 -0.29
N LYS A 346 12.78 1.01 -0.15
CA LYS A 346 11.82 -0.10 -0.05
C LYS A 346 11.31 -0.37 1.37
N ARG A 347 12.01 0.13 2.38
CA ARG A 347 11.55 0.09 3.77
C ARG A 347 11.43 1.49 4.34
N LEU A 348 10.37 1.73 5.08
CA LEU A 348 10.07 3.00 5.72
C LEU A 348 9.82 2.78 7.21
N LYS A 349 10.23 3.73 8.03
CA LYS A 349 10.11 3.60 9.49
C LYS A 349 8.68 3.92 9.90
N VAL A 350 8.13 3.13 10.81
CA VAL A 350 6.85 3.44 11.46
C VAL A 350 7.06 4.56 12.48
N ILE A 351 6.26 5.62 12.38
CA ILE A 351 6.30 6.79 13.28
C ILE A 351 5.05 6.94 14.15
N SER A 352 3.96 6.25 13.79
CA SER A 352 2.72 6.25 14.56
C SER A 352 2.08 4.86 14.55
N ARG A 353 1.46 4.52 15.67
CA ARG A 353 0.72 3.26 15.89
C ARG A 353 -0.56 3.59 16.64
N VAL A 354 -1.69 3.12 16.09
CA VAL A 354 -3.02 3.24 16.70
C VAL A 354 -3.63 1.84 16.75
N GLU A 355 -4.12 1.45 17.93
CA GLU A 355 -4.78 0.17 18.14
C GLU A 355 -6.23 0.38 18.54
N SER A 356 -7.11 -0.46 18.00
CA SER A 356 -8.51 -0.54 18.41
C SER A 356 -8.95 -2.01 18.52
N ASP A 357 -9.63 -2.33 19.61
CA ASP A 357 -10.13 -3.67 19.88
C ASP A 357 -11.60 -3.76 19.47
N LEU A 358 -11.94 -4.79 18.71
CA LEU A 358 -13.30 -5.16 18.34
C LEU A 358 -13.79 -6.24 19.29
N ALA A 359 -14.98 -6.01 19.85
CA ALA A 359 -15.70 -6.99 20.67
C ALA A 359 -16.23 -8.15 19.80
N PRO A 360 -16.59 -9.31 20.40
CA PRO A 360 -17.02 -10.49 19.65
C PRO A 360 -18.15 -10.29 18.64
N ILE A 361 -19.17 -9.51 19.00
CA ILE A 361 -20.27 -9.18 18.06
C ILE A 361 -19.80 -8.27 16.92
N GLU A 362 -18.82 -7.39 17.17
CA GLU A 362 -18.22 -6.52 16.16
C GLU A 362 -17.30 -7.31 15.22
N VAL A 363 -16.62 -8.34 15.72
CA VAL A 363 -15.86 -9.30 14.90
C VAL A 363 -16.82 -10.04 13.96
N ALA A 364 -17.95 -10.53 14.47
CA ALA A 364 -18.97 -11.17 13.66
C ALA A 364 -19.52 -10.23 12.56
N LEU A 365 -19.80 -8.97 12.92
CA LEU A 365 -20.23 -7.94 11.96
C LEU A 365 -19.19 -7.71 10.86
N ASP A 366 -17.93 -7.52 11.23
CA ASP A 366 -16.83 -7.22 10.30
C ASP A 366 -16.59 -8.40 9.34
N GLU A 367 -16.55 -9.63 9.84
CA GLU A 367 -16.39 -10.84 9.02
C GLU A 367 -17.58 -11.10 8.09
N MET A 368 -18.82 -10.93 8.58
CA MET A 368 -20.00 -11.14 7.76
C MET A 368 -20.14 -10.07 6.67
N ARG A 369 -19.80 -8.81 6.96
CA ARG A 369 -19.74 -7.74 5.96
C ARG A 369 -18.70 -8.01 4.90
N GLN A 370 -17.49 -8.39 5.29
CA GLN A 370 -16.46 -8.78 4.34
C GLN A 370 -16.94 -9.93 3.45
N ARG A 371 -17.63 -10.92 4.03
CA ARG A 371 -18.18 -12.04 3.27
C ARG A 371 -19.23 -11.61 2.24
N VAL A 372 -20.13 -10.71 2.62
CA VAL A 372 -21.10 -10.10 1.70
C VAL A 372 -20.37 -9.44 0.54
N CYS A 373 -19.41 -8.54 0.82
CA CYS A 373 -18.66 -7.82 -0.21
C CYS A 373 -17.92 -8.76 -1.17
N GLU A 374 -17.28 -9.82 -0.66
CA GLU A 374 -16.59 -10.81 -1.49
C GLU A 374 -17.55 -11.58 -2.41
N LEU A 375 -18.76 -11.88 -1.94
CA LEU A 375 -19.79 -12.53 -2.75
C LEU A 375 -20.38 -11.59 -3.80
N GLU A 376 -20.64 -10.34 -3.43
CA GLU A 376 -21.09 -9.30 -4.38
C GLU A 376 -20.08 -9.10 -5.50
N GLU A 377 -18.79 -9.01 -5.16
CA GLU A 377 -17.71 -8.86 -6.15
C GLU A 377 -17.80 -9.96 -7.22
N VAL A 378 -17.90 -11.24 -6.82
CA VAL A 378 -17.97 -12.36 -7.77
C VAL A 378 -19.29 -12.46 -8.52
N VAL A 379 -20.39 -11.96 -7.96
CA VAL A 379 -21.70 -11.91 -8.61
C VAL A 379 -21.78 -10.82 -9.67
N PHE A 380 -21.19 -9.65 -9.41
CA PHE A 380 -21.27 -8.49 -10.28
C PHE A 380 -20.12 -8.38 -11.29
N THR A 381 -19.03 -9.14 -11.10
CA THR A 381 -17.93 -9.22 -12.08
C THR A 381 -18.40 -9.78 -13.42
N LYS A 382 -18.06 -9.07 -14.51
CA LYS A 382 -18.40 -9.46 -15.89
C LYS A 382 -17.13 -9.53 -16.77
N PRO A 383 -16.86 -10.64 -17.47
CA PRO A 383 -17.60 -11.92 -17.42
C PRO A 383 -17.41 -12.65 -16.07
N PRO A 384 -18.36 -13.48 -15.62
CA PRO A 384 -18.24 -14.20 -14.36
C PRO A 384 -17.06 -15.20 -14.34
N ASP A 385 -16.28 -15.18 -13.26
CA ASP A 385 -15.33 -16.25 -12.96
C ASP A 385 -16.04 -17.38 -12.21
N VAL A 386 -16.36 -18.45 -12.93
CA VAL A 386 -17.10 -19.61 -12.39
C VAL A 386 -16.37 -20.24 -11.20
N LYS A 387 -15.04 -20.33 -11.25
CA LYS A 387 -14.25 -20.97 -10.18
C LYS A 387 -14.26 -20.09 -8.92
N LYS A 388 -14.03 -18.78 -9.07
CA LYS A 388 -14.05 -17.84 -7.94
C LYS A 388 -15.45 -17.75 -7.32
N LEU A 389 -16.51 -17.72 -8.15
CA LEU A 389 -17.90 -17.76 -7.72
C LEU A 389 -18.20 -19.03 -6.90
N GLN A 390 -17.89 -20.21 -7.44
CA GLN A 390 -18.15 -21.49 -6.78
C GLN A 390 -17.38 -21.61 -5.47
N LEU A 391 -16.11 -21.21 -5.44
CA LEU A 391 -15.27 -21.23 -4.24
C LEU A 391 -15.87 -20.36 -3.12
N LYS A 392 -16.22 -19.10 -3.43
CA LYS A 392 -16.78 -18.17 -2.44
C LYS A 392 -18.17 -18.58 -1.97
N LEU A 393 -19.04 -19.04 -2.88
CA LEU A 393 -20.37 -19.52 -2.53
C LEU A 393 -20.30 -20.77 -1.65
N GLN A 394 -19.54 -21.79 -2.07
CA GLN A 394 -19.38 -23.02 -1.30
C GLN A 394 -18.80 -22.75 0.10
N GLY A 395 -17.76 -21.93 0.18
CA GLY A 395 -17.14 -21.54 1.46
C GLY A 395 -18.06 -20.74 2.38
N SER A 396 -19.22 -20.30 1.90
CA SER A 396 -20.22 -19.53 2.65
C SER A 396 -21.42 -20.39 3.08
N VAL A 397 -21.93 -21.25 2.20
CA VAL A 397 -23.14 -22.06 2.47
C VAL A 397 -22.85 -23.51 2.83
N ALA A 398 -21.65 -24.03 2.54
CA ALA A 398 -21.27 -25.42 2.76
C ALA A 398 -19.95 -25.50 3.54
N VAL A 399 -19.91 -24.83 4.69
CA VAL A 399 -18.71 -24.77 5.54
C VAL A 399 -18.48 -26.14 6.20
N GLN A 400 -17.27 -26.68 6.04
CA GLN A 400 -16.90 -28.01 6.57
C GLN A 400 -15.83 -27.95 7.68
N VAL A 401 -15.02 -26.89 7.71
CA VAL A 401 -13.81 -26.81 8.57
C VAL A 401 -13.94 -25.74 9.66
N ASN A 402 -14.58 -24.60 9.34
CA ASN A 402 -14.77 -23.48 10.28
C ASN A 402 -16.20 -23.48 10.83
N ALA A 403 -16.45 -22.77 11.93
CA ALA A 403 -17.76 -22.69 12.59
C ALA A 403 -18.89 -22.16 11.67
N GLY A 404 -18.54 -21.42 10.61
CA GLY A 404 -19.45 -20.94 9.57
C GLY A 404 -20.37 -19.79 10.03
N PRO A 405 -21.12 -19.16 9.11
CA PRO A 405 -21.97 -18.01 9.43
C PRO A 405 -23.01 -18.30 10.52
N LEU A 406 -23.58 -19.50 10.56
CA LEU A 406 -24.59 -19.88 11.55
C LEU A 406 -24.05 -19.90 12.99
N ALA A 407 -22.74 -20.09 13.19
CA ALA A 407 -22.16 -20.00 14.52
C ALA A 407 -22.19 -18.55 15.06
N TYR A 408 -22.03 -17.55 14.20
CA TYR A 408 -22.23 -16.15 14.58
C TYR A 408 -23.70 -15.86 14.89
N ALA A 409 -24.63 -16.32 14.04
CA ALA A 409 -26.05 -16.15 14.29
C ALA A 409 -26.48 -16.80 15.61
N SER A 410 -26.04 -18.03 15.87
CA SER A 410 -26.36 -18.74 17.12
C SER A 410 -25.77 -18.05 18.36
N ALA A 411 -24.56 -17.48 18.26
CA ALA A 411 -23.91 -16.82 19.39
C ALA A 411 -24.53 -15.45 19.73
N PHE A 412 -25.01 -14.71 18.74
CA PHE A 412 -25.37 -13.29 18.91
C PHE A 412 -26.83 -12.97 18.61
N LEU A 413 -27.54 -13.81 17.85
CA LEU A 413 -28.90 -13.55 17.36
C LEU A 413 -29.95 -14.53 17.91
N ASP A 414 -29.54 -15.54 18.68
CA ASP A 414 -30.49 -16.40 19.39
C ASP A 414 -31.38 -15.54 20.32
N PRO A 415 -32.72 -15.65 20.28
CA PRO A 415 -33.62 -14.91 21.16
C PRO A 415 -33.31 -15.06 22.66
N ALA A 416 -32.70 -16.18 23.08
CA ALA A 416 -32.29 -16.40 24.47
C ALA A 416 -30.99 -15.67 24.85
N LEU A 417 -30.12 -15.37 23.87
CA LEU A 417 -28.79 -14.78 24.11
C LEU A 417 -28.69 -13.31 23.69
N SER A 418 -29.39 -12.92 22.61
CA SER A 418 -29.36 -11.57 22.03
C SER A 418 -29.63 -10.42 23.02
N PRO A 419 -30.48 -10.56 24.06
CA PRO A 419 -30.68 -9.49 25.04
C PRO A 419 -29.44 -9.13 25.88
N GLN A 420 -28.36 -9.92 25.78
CA GLN A 420 -27.08 -9.66 26.46
C GLN A 420 -26.15 -8.72 25.67
N PHE A 421 -26.50 -8.39 24.42
CA PHE A 421 -25.70 -7.55 23.53
C PHE A 421 -26.41 -6.23 23.23
N PRO A 422 -25.69 -5.18 22.77
CA PRO A 422 -26.32 -3.92 22.39
C PRO A 422 -27.34 -4.09 21.26
N ASP A 423 -28.55 -3.57 21.45
CA ASP A 423 -29.66 -3.72 20.50
C ASP A 423 -29.31 -3.22 19.09
N ASP A 424 -28.58 -2.11 19.01
CA ASP A 424 -28.11 -1.53 17.74
C ASP A 424 -27.19 -2.49 16.98
N LYS A 425 -26.29 -3.20 17.69
CA LYS A 425 -25.37 -4.17 17.09
C LYS A 425 -26.06 -5.46 16.68
N VAL A 426 -27.06 -5.89 17.46
CA VAL A 426 -27.89 -7.06 17.13
C VAL A 426 -28.67 -6.79 15.84
N GLU A 427 -29.34 -5.64 15.74
CA GLU A 427 -30.07 -5.27 14.51
C GLU A 427 -29.14 -5.06 13.31
N GLU A 428 -27.98 -4.41 13.51
CA GLU A 428 -26.95 -4.25 12.47
C GLU A 428 -26.50 -5.63 11.94
N LEU A 429 -26.34 -6.62 12.82
CA LEU A 429 -25.93 -7.97 12.43
C LEU A 429 -27.05 -8.71 11.71
N LYS A 430 -28.31 -8.56 12.13
CA LYS A 430 -29.48 -9.10 11.40
C LYS A 430 -29.53 -8.55 9.98
N ASP A 431 -29.35 -7.24 9.81
CA ASP A 431 -29.33 -6.61 8.49
C ASP A 431 -28.24 -7.18 7.58
N VAL A 432 -27.03 -7.36 8.12
CA VAL A 432 -25.93 -7.99 7.38
C VAL A 432 -26.28 -9.44 7.00
N PHE A 433 -26.95 -10.21 7.85
CA PHE A 433 -27.40 -11.57 7.52
C PHE A 433 -28.51 -11.61 6.46
N ARG A 434 -29.48 -10.68 6.51
CA ARG A 434 -30.50 -10.53 5.45
C ARG A 434 -29.83 -10.33 4.10
N GLU A 435 -28.87 -9.42 4.08
CA GLU A 435 -28.08 -9.09 2.90
C GLU A 435 -27.22 -10.27 2.43
N PHE A 436 -26.57 -10.97 3.35
CA PHE A 436 -25.80 -12.18 3.07
C PHE A 436 -26.65 -13.28 2.41
N VAL A 437 -27.85 -13.55 2.92
CA VAL A 437 -28.77 -14.53 2.30
C VAL A 437 -29.18 -14.09 0.90
N ARG A 438 -29.49 -12.80 0.72
CA ARG A 438 -29.85 -12.21 -0.59
C ARG A 438 -28.74 -12.38 -1.62
N VAL A 439 -27.50 -12.07 -1.25
CA VAL A 439 -26.34 -12.18 -2.14
C VAL A 439 -25.97 -13.65 -2.40
N CYS A 440 -26.03 -14.52 -1.40
CA CYS A 440 -25.85 -15.97 -1.60
C CYS A 440 -26.87 -16.53 -2.58
N TYR A 441 -28.13 -16.09 -2.50
CA TYR A 441 -29.16 -16.48 -3.45
C TYR A 441 -28.85 -15.99 -4.87
N ALA A 442 -28.42 -14.74 -5.03
CA ALA A 442 -28.00 -14.21 -6.32
C ALA A 442 -26.82 -15.00 -6.92
N ALA A 443 -25.81 -15.33 -6.11
CA ALA A 443 -24.68 -16.17 -6.48
C ALA A 443 -25.12 -17.57 -6.91
N LEU A 444 -26.07 -18.18 -6.19
CA LEU A 444 -26.65 -19.48 -6.51
C LEU A 444 -27.39 -19.46 -7.86
N GLN A 445 -28.16 -18.40 -8.14
CA GLN A 445 -28.88 -18.21 -9.42
C GLN A 445 -27.93 -17.95 -10.59
N LEU A 446 -26.83 -17.24 -10.34
CA LEU A 446 -25.79 -17.07 -11.34
C LEU A 446 -25.11 -18.41 -11.62
N ASN A 447 -24.72 -19.15 -10.58
CA ASN A 447 -24.07 -20.45 -10.71
C ASN A 447 -24.97 -21.45 -11.45
N SER A 448 -26.29 -21.48 -11.20
CA SER A 448 -27.21 -22.39 -11.89
C SER A 448 -27.26 -22.21 -13.41
N ARG A 449 -26.89 -21.02 -13.92
CA ARG A 449 -26.81 -20.73 -15.36
C ARG A 449 -25.45 -21.10 -15.96
N LEU A 450 -24.43 -21.25 -15.12
CA LEU A 450 -23.03 -21.48 -15.52
C LEU A 450 -22.61 -22.94 -15.36
N VAL A 451 -23.25 -23.69 -14.45
CA VAL A 451 -22.96 -25.12 -14.21
C VAL A 451 -23.27 -25.97 -15.44
N ARG A 452 -22.45 -27.00 -15.61
CA ARG A 452 -22.64 -28.07 -16.60
C ARG A 452 -23.43 -29.23 -15.98
N SER A 453 -23.87 -30.18 -16.81
CA SER A 453 -24.70 -31.32 -16.36
C SER A 453 -24.03 -32.18 -15.28
N ASP A 454 -22.70 -32.29 -15.31
CA ASP A 454 -21.89 -33.00 -14.31
C ASP A 454 -21.83 -32.29 -12.95
N GLN A 455 -22.20 -31.01 -12.88
CA GLN A 455 -22.25 -30.21 -11.65
C GLN A 455 -23.68 -30.03 -11.09
N ALA A 456 -24.68 -30.74 -11.63
CA ALA A 456 -26.08 -30.60 -11.22
C ALA A 456 -26.30 -30.98 -9.75
N GLU A 457 -25.72 -32.09 -9.30
CA GLU A 457 -25.82 -32.54 -7.89
C GLU A 457 -25.13 -31.55 -6.94
N TYR A 458 -23.98 -31.02 -7.34
CA TYR A 458 -23.26 -29.98 -6.59
C TYR A 458 -24.11 -28.71 -6.43
N GLN A 459 -24.72 -28.21 -7.51
CA GLN A 459 -25.63 -27.06 -7.45
C GLN A 459 -26.85 -27.33 -6.56
N MET A 460 -27.41 -28.53 -6.62
CA MET A 460 -28.54 -28.92 -5.78
C MET A 460 -28.16 -28.95 -4.30
N ALA A 461 -26.98 -29.48 -3.96
CA ALA A 461 -26.46 -29.50 -2.60
C ALA A 461 -26.26 -28.07 -2.04
N LEU A 462 -25.67 -27.16 -2.83
CA LEU A 462 -25.54 -25.75 -2.43
C LEU A 462 -26.90 -25.09 -2.16
N ARG A 463 -27.90 -25.36 -3.01
CA ARG A 463 -29.26 -24.85 -2.83
C ARG A 463 -29.90 -25.37 -1.54
N GLN A 464 -29.78 -26.67 -1.27
CA GLN A 464 -30.31 -27.27 -0.05
C GLN A 464 -29.65 -26.69 1.20
N ASN A 465 -28.33 -26.49 1.18
CA ASN A 465 -27.60 -25.92 2.31
C ASN A 465 -27.99 -24.47 2.58
N LEU A 466 -28.10 -23.63 1.53
CA LEU A 466 -28.60 -22.26 1.68
C LEU A 466 -30.04 -22.24 2.21
N HIS A 467 -30.88 -23.17 1.77
CA HIS A 467 -32.26 -23.26 2.24
C HIS A 467 -32.35 -23.59 3.73
N LYS A 468 -31.59 -24.60 4.20
CA LYS A 468 -31.48 -24.93 5.63
C LYS A 468 -31.00 -23.75 6.45
N MET A 469 -29.94 -23.08 6.00
CA MET A 469 -29.41 -21.89 6.65
C MET A 469 -30.44 -20.76 6.76
N ALA A 470 -31.16 -20.48 5.68
CA ALA A 470 -32.22 -19.47 5.69
C ALA A 470 -33.37 -19.84 6.64
N GLN A 471 -33.73 -21.12 6.75
CA GLN A 471 -34.74 -21.60 7.70
C GLN A 471 -34.31 -21.41 9.15
N GLU A 472 -33.07 -21.75 9.49
CA GLU A 472 -32.52 -21.56 10.84
C GLU A 472 -32.47 -20.07 11.22
N LEU A 473 -31.98 -19.22 10.31
CA LEU A 473 -31.99 -17.77 10.52
C LEU A 473 -33.41 -17.21 10.63
N SER A 474 -34.36 -17.73 9.84
CA SER A 474 -35.77 -17.30 9.90
C SER A 474 -36.39 -17.57 11.27
N HIS A 475 -36.04 -18.71 11.88
CA HIS A 475 -36.47 -19.04 13.24
C HIS A 475 -35.89 -18.07 14.28
N MET A 476 -34.59 -17.73 14.19
CA MET A 476 -33.95 -16.76 15.08
C MET A 476 -34.54 -15.35 14.93
N PHE A 477 -34.89 -14.95 13.71
CA PHE A 477 -35.33 -13.58 13.41
C PHE A 477 -36.83 -13.42 13.56
N SER A 478 -37.58 -14.52 13.67
CA SER A 478 -39.05 -14.55 13.62
C SER A 478 -39.63 -13.92 12.34
N GLU A 479 -38.92 -14.05 11.22
CA GLU A 479 -39.32 -13.56 9.88
C GLU A 479 -38.85 -14.52 8.78
N THR A 480 -39.51 -14.54 7.62
CA THR A 480 -39.09 -15.40 6.50
C THR A 480 -37.96 -14.76 5.70
N LEU A 481 -36.77 -15.38 5.73
CA LEU A 481 -35.59 -14.91 4.99
C LEU A 481 -35.40 -15.57 3.62
N TRP A 482 -36.16 -16.64 3.32
CA TRP A 482 -36.06 -17.29 2.03
C TRP A 482 -36.70 -16.41 0.94
N PRO A 483 -35.98 -16.08 -0.15
CA PRO A 483 -36.57 -15.32 -1.26
C PRO A 483 -37.61 -16.19 -1.96
N ASP A 484 -38.90 -15.94 -1.71
CA ASP A 484 -39.97 -16.65 -2.39
C ASP A 484 -39.92 -16.43 -3.91
N SER A 485 -40.47 -17.38 -4.65
CA SER A 485 -40.49 -17.47 -6.13
C SER A 485 -40.86 -16.19 -6.88
N GLU A 486 -41.48 -15.20 -6.22
CA GLU A 486 -41.94 -13.95 -6.84
C GLU A 486 -40.92 -12.80 -6.81
N LEU A 487 -39.83 -12.88 -6.02
CA LEU A 487 -38.73 -11.90 -6.07
C LEU A 487 -37.66 -12.22 -7.12
N GLY A 488 -37.87 -13.27 -7.92
CA GLY A 488 -36.92 -13.82 -8.89
C GLY A 488 -36.69 -13.01 -10.18
N SER A 489 -36.91 -11.70 -10.18
CA SER A 489 -36.64 -10.84 -11.35
C SER A 489 -35.62 -9.75 -11.03
N PHE A 490 -34.33 -10.10 -11.07
CA PHE A 490 -33.24 -9.14 -11.25
C PHE A 490 -33.32 -8.35 -12.59
N LYS A 491 -34.42 -8.46 -13.37
CA LYS A 491 -34.63 -7.72 -14.62
C LYS A 491 -35.23 -6.32 -14.42
N ARG A 492 -35.68 -5.94 -13.23
CA ARG A 492 -36.09 -4.56 -12.93
C ARG A 492 -35.24 -4.04 -11.79
N ASN A 493 -34.35 -3.09 -12.10
CA ASN A 493 -33.65 -2.15 -11.17
C ASN A 493 -32.13 -2.03 -11.35
N SER A 494 -31.61 -2.14 -12.58
CA SER A 494 -30.30 -1.56 -12.89
C SER A 494 -30.27 -0.03 -12.67
N GLN A 495 -31.41 0.66 -12.75
CA GLN A 495 -31.52 2.11 -12.50
C GLN A 495 -31.73 2.47 -11.01
N ALA A 496 -32.41 1.65 -10.22
CA ALA A 496 -32.65 1.97 -8.80
C ALA A 496 -31.40 1.74 -7.92
N LEU A 497 -30.53 0.80 -8.32
CA LEU A 497 -29.24 0.58 -7.66
C LEU A 497 -28.23 1.70 -7.96
N PHE A 498 -28.27 2.29 -9.16
CA PHE A 498 -27.45 3.46 -9.48
C PHE A 498 -27.83 4.68 -8.64
N SER A 499 -29.12 4.85 -8.32
CA SER A 499 -29.61 5.96 -7.49
C SER A 499 -29.27 5.77 -6.00
N ALA A 500 -29.26 4.53 -5.50
CA ALA A 500 -28.82 4.23 -4.14
C ALA A 500 -27.32 4.50 -3.90
N ILE A 501 -26.49 4.40 -4.95
CA ILE A 501 -25.04 4.65 -4.88
C ILE A 501 -24.69 6.14 -5.13
N SER A 502 -25.55 6.90 -5.82
CA SER A 502 -25.25 8.29 -6.23
C SER A 502 -25.88 9.39 -5.37
N GLY A 503 -26.57 9.05 -4.27
CA GLY A 503 -27.05 10.05 -3.30
C GLY A 503 -28.05 11.07 -3.86
N ALA A 504 -28.69 10.81 -5.00
CA ALA A 504 -29.68 11.71 -5.57
C ALA A 504 -31.06 11.45 -4.94
N SER A 505 -31.44 12.27 -3.96
CA SER A 505 -32.80 12.35 -3.44
C SER A 505 -33.74 12.87 -4.54
N SER A 506 -34.56 11.99 -5.11
CA SER A 506 -35.67 12.40 -5.99
C SER A 506 -36.80 12.98 -5.16
N ASN A 507 -36.75 14.28 -4.88
CA ASN A 507 -37.95 15.04 -4.55
C ASN A 507 -38.73 15.29 -5.85
N SER A 508 -39.84 14.58 -6.03
CA SER A 508 -40.91 15.06 -6.89
C SER A 508 -42.22 15.05 -6.11
N SER A 509 -42.74 16.24 -5.86
CA SER A 509 -44.13 16.46 -5.46
C SER A 509 -44.63 17.69 -6.20
N SER A 510 -45.49 17.41 -7.19
CA SER A 510 -46.65 18.21 -7.62
C SER A 510 -46.51 19.74 -7.77
N ALA A 511 -46.40 20.20 -9.02
CA ALA A 511 -47.36 21.07 -9.71
C ALA A 511 -46.91 21.28 -11.16
#